data_AF-A0A9D2N0Z4-F1
#
_entry.id   AF-A0A9D2N0Z4-F1
#
_cell.length_a   1.000
_cell.length_b   1.000
_cell.length_c   1.000
_cell.angle_alpha   90.00
_cell.angle_beta   90.00
_cell.angle_gamma   90.00
#
_symmetry.space_group_name_H-M   'P 1'
#
loop_
_entity.id
_entity.type
_entity.pdbx_description
1 polymer ?
#
loop_
_entity_poly.entity_id
_entity_poly.type
_entity_poly.pdbx_seq_one_letter_code
_entity_poly.pdbx_strand_id
1 'polypeptide(L)'
;MKTLKKCMQAMGLAAALGACLSVPAFAAETQEEFREEAGTLYEQMQELNAQIDTLRQKNNEISQNYREIGKAYREGGTLPADEEVWDAVKEIRREISQYQSSKEDSTVKAMRAEAKTTADSGDYDGALEIMGEVVQSKQARLENVQAANALWLEIEGLLSNTL
;
A
#
# COMPACT_ATOMS: atom_id res chain seq x y z
N MET A 1 -20.39 -5.44 -28.73
CA MET A 1 -20.44 -4.24 -27.84
C MET A 1 -21.48 -4.39 -26.71
N LYS A 2 -21.37 -5.42 -25.84
CA LYS A 2 -22.28 -5.58 -24.67
C LYS A 2 -21.58 -5.89 -23.35
N THR A 3 -20.25 -5.93 -23.30
CA THR A 3 -19.48 -6.31 -22.10
C THR A 3 -18.73 -5.15 -21.43
N LEU A 4 -18.37 -4.09 -22.18
CA LEU A 4 -17.63 -2.93 -21.64
C LEU A 4 -18.41 -2.04 -20.66
N LYS A 5 -19.74 -2.23 -20.54
CA LYS A 5 -20.57 -1.40 -19.64
C LYS A 5 -20.56 -1.89 -18.18
N LYS A 6 -20.09 -3.12 -17.91
CA LYS A 6 -20.08 -3.69 -16.55
C LYS A 6 -18.83 -3.33 -15.76
N CYS A 7 -17.68 -3.13 -16.43
CA CYS A 7 -16.44 -2.74 -15.75
C CYS A 7 -16.46 -1.29 -15.25
N MET A 8 -17.18 -0.39 -15.92
CA MET A 8 -17.32 1.01 -15.47
C MET A 8 -18.19 1.17 -14.21
N GLN A 9 -19.06 0.21 -13.89
CA GLN A 9 -19.91 0.29 -12.68
C GLN A 9 -19.20 -0.16 -11.40
N ALA A 10 -18.00 -0.75 -11.51
CA ALA A 10 -17.21 -1.17 -10.34
C ALA A 10 -16.28 -0.07 -9.79
N MET A 11 -16.24 1.11 -10.43
CA MET A 11 -15.33 2.21 -10.05
C MET A 11 -15.91 3.16 -9.00
N GLY A 12 -17.11 2.87 -8.47
CA GLY A 12 -17.91 3.81 -7.65
C GLY A 12 -18.03 3.48 -6.16
N LEU A 13 -17.06 2.79 -5.54
CA LEU A 13 -17.16 2.43 -4.11
C LEU A 13 -15.83 2.57 -3.34
N ALA A 14 -15.07 3.63 -3.65
CA ALA A 14 -13.92 4.07 -2.84
C ALA A 14 -14.28 5.34 -2.03
N ALA A 15 -15.41 5.31 -1.33
CA ALA A 15 -15.88 6.44 -0.53
C ALA A 15 -16.50 5.96 0.79
N ALA A 16 -15.73 5.22 1.58
CA ALA A 16 -16.04 5.02 2.99
C ALA A 16 -14.78 4.52 3.69
N LEU A 17 -13.89 5.44 4.11
CA LEU A 17 -13.06 5.34 5.32
C LEU A 17 -12.26 6.64 5.55
N GLY A 18 -12.83 7.79 5.15
CA GLY A 18 -12.32 9.11 5.53
C GLY A 18 -12.82 9.54 6.91
N ALA A 19 -12.72 8.65 7.91
CA ALA A 19 -13.14 8.92 9.28
C ALA A 19 -11.98 8.77 10.26
N CYS A 20 -10.83 9.36 9.94
CA CYS A 20 -9.77 9.66 10.91
C CYS A 20 -9.34 11.12 10.77
N LEU A 21 -10.32 12.04 10.63
CA LEU A 21 -10.06 13.49 10.66
C LEU A 21 -10.15 13.99 12.10
N SER A 22 -9.07 13.84 12.85
CA SER A 22 -8.55 14.82 13.80
C SER A 22 -7.46 14.14 14.61
N VAL A 23 -6.20 14.48 14.35
CA VAL A 23 -5.17 14.33 15.39
C VAL A 23 -5.64 15.26 16.52
N PRO A 24 -5.93 14.75 17.73
CA PRO A 24 -6.24 15.62 18.85
C PRO A 24 -5.02 16.52 19.06
N ALA A 25 -5.20 17.84 18.98
CA ALA A 25 -4.19 18.78 19.45
C ALA A 25 -4.23 18.74 20.99
N PHE A 26 -3.57 17.76 21.60
CA PHE A 26 -3.59 17.57 23.05
C PHE A 26 -2.17 17.52 23.58
N ALA A 27 -1.92 18.40 24.54
CA ALA A 27 -0.69 18.41 25.31
C ALA A 27 -0.78 17.27 26.33
N ALA A 28 0.01 16.21 26.15
CA ALA A 28 0.15 15.14 27.11
C ALA A 28 0.96 15.66 28.32
N GLU A 29 0.26 16.25 29.29
CA GLU A 29 0.87 16.75 30.53
C GLU A 29 1.40 15.61 31.42
N THR A 30 0.96 14.37 31.20
CA THR A 30 1.36 13.20 32.00
C THR A 30 1.81 12.00 31.15
N GLN A 31 2.73 11.20 31.71
CA GLN A 31 3.21 9.95 31.09
C GLN A 31 2.10 8.92 30.85
N GLU A 32 1.01 8.99 31.63
CA GLU A 32 -0.13 8.07 31.54
C GLU A 32 -0.99 8.38 30.31
N GLU A 33 -1.29 9.66 30.06
CA GLU A 33 -1.98 10.15 28.85
C GLU A 33 -1.16 9.87 27.58
N PHE A 34 0.16 10.13 27.62
CA PHE A 34 1.06 9.77 26.52
C PHE A 34 0.99 8.27 26.19
N ARG A 35 0.90 7.40 27.19
CA ARG A 35 0.89 5.95 26.99
C ARG A 35 -0.41 5.48 26.34
N GLU A 36 -1.55 6.06 26.72
CA GLU A 36 -2.84 5.73 26.10
C GLU A 36 -2.86 6.17 24.63
N GLU A 37 -2.46 7.41 24.34
CA GLU A 37 -2.46 7.96 22.99
C GLU A 37 -1.44 7.28 22.09
N ALA A 38 -0.20 7.09 22.55
CA ALA A 38 0.81 6.33 21.82
C ALA A 38 0.38 4.87 21.60
N GLY A 39 -0.41 4.31 22.53
CA GLY A 39 -1.05 3.01 22.38
C GLY A 39 -1.98 2.96 21.17
N THR A 40 -2.89 3.93 21.03
CA THR A 40 -3.80 4.01 19.88
C THR A 40 -3.05 4.20 18.55
N LEU A 41 -2.01 5.05 18.53
CA LEU A 41 -1.18 5.25 17.34
C LEU A 41 -0.42 3.96 16.98
N TYR A 42 0.06 3.21 17.97
CA TYR A 42 0.73 1.93 17.73
C TYR A 42 -0.23 0.89 17.14
N GLU A 43 -1.45 0.80 17.64
CA GLU A 43 -2.49 -0.08 17.09
C GLU A 43 -2.80 0.26 15.63
N GLN A 44 -3.00 1.55 15.32
CA GLN A 44 -3.19 2.03 13.95
C GLN A 44 -1.99 1.66 13.06
N MET A 45 -0.76 1.85 13.55
CA MET A 45 0.44 1.46 12.79
C MET A 45 0.48 -0.04 12.50
N GLN A 46 0.01 -0.89 13.42
CA GLN A 46 0.00 -2.34 13.25
C GLN A 46 -1.07 -2.77 12.26
N GLU A 47 -2.26 -2.18 12.33
CA GLU A 47 -3.33 -2.41 11.36
C GLU A 47 -2.88 -2.03 9.94
N LEU A 48 -2.26 -0.85 9.76
CA LEU A 48 -1.73 -0.43 8.47
C LEU A 48 -0.65 -1.40 7.94
N ASN A 49 0.24 -1.91 8.81
CA ASN A 49 1.25 -2.90 8.38
C ASN A 49 0.58 -4.20 7.93
N ALA A 50 -0.43 -4.70 8.66
CA ALA A 50 -1.14 -5.91 8.29
C ALA A 50 -1.86 -5.77 6.94
N GLN A 51 -2.47 -4.61 6.67
CA GLN A 51 -3.09 -4.32 5.37
C GLN A 51 -2.06 -4.26 4.24
N ILE A 52 -0.93 -3.57 4.45
CA ILE A 52 0.19 -3.51 3.49
C ILE A 52 0.73 -4.91 3.19
N ASP A 53 0.96 -5.73 4.22
CA ASP A 53 1.53 -7.07 4.07
C ASP A 53 0.58 -8.02 3.33
N THR A 54 -0.72 -7.93 3.61
CA THR A 54 -1.75 -8.69 2.88
C THR A 54 -1.75 -8.33 1.40
N LEU A 55 -1.72 -7.04 1.05
CA LEU A 55 -1.67 -6.59 -0.34
C LEU A 55 -0.35 -6.98 -1.02
N ARG A 56 0.77 -6.94 -0.28
CA ARG A 56 2.07 -7.41 -0.79
C ARG A 56 2.07 -8.89 -1.13
N GLN A 57 1.46 -9.74 -0.30
CA GLN A 57 1.35 -11.17 -0.58
C GLN A 57 0.56 -11.41 -1.86
N LYS A 58 -0.63 -10.79 -1.99
CA LYS A 58 -1.45 -10.87 -3.21
C LYS A 58 -0.70 -10.37 -4.46
N ASN A 59 -0.02 -9.22 -4.35
CA ASN A 59 0.78 -8.68 -5.44
C ASN A 59 1.93 -9.61 -5.85
N ASN A 60 2.54 -10.31 -4.88
CA ASN A 60 3.59 -11.28 -5.14
C ASN A 60 3.06 -12.52 -5.87
N GLU A 61 1.89 -13.04 -5.49
CA GLU A 61 1.24 -14.16 -6.18
C GLU A 61 0.96 -13.82 -7.64
N ILE A 62 0.32 -12.68 -7.91
CA ILE A 62 0.03 -12.21 -9.28
C ILE A 62 1.36 -11.98 -10.05
N SER A 63 2.36 -11.37 -9.40
CA SER A 63 3.67 -11.18 -10.02
C SER A 63 4.39 -12.49 -10.34
N GLN A 64 4.20 -13.54 -9.55
CA GLN A 64 4.78 -14.86 -9.81
C GLN A 64 4.11 -15.49 -11.03
N ASN A 65 2.77 -15.49 -11.06
CA ASN A 65 2.00 -15.97 -12.21
C ASN A 65 2.42 -15.26 -13.51
N TYR A 66 2.51 -13.92 -13.49
CA TYR A 66 3.01 -13.15 -14.64
C TYR A 66 4.42 -13.60 -15.10
N ARG A 67 5.33 -13.87 -14.17
CA ARG A 67 6.70 -14.33 -14.50
C ARG A 67 6.72 -15.75 -15.06
N GLU A 68 5.88 -16.63 -14.53
CA GLU A 68 5.72 -18.01 -15.01
C GLU A 68 5.19 -18.02 -16.44
N ILE A 69 4.18 -17.21 -16.72
CA ILE A 69 3.66 -17.03 -18.08
C ILE A 69 4.75 -16.53 -19.02
N GLY A 70 5.50 -15.48 -18.64
CA GLY A 70 6.59 -14.95 -19.46
C GLY A 70 7.76 -15.92 -19.65
N LYS A 71 7.95 -16.87 -18.74
CA LYS A 71 8.92 -17.96 -18.87
C LYS A 71 8.40 -19.04 -19.83
N ALA A 72 7.15 -19.45 -19.69
CA ALA A 72 6.49 -20.40 -20.58
C ALA A 72 6.50 -19.90 -22.03
N TYR A 73 6.29 -18.60 -22.26
CA TYR A 73 6.44 -18.00 -23.60
C TYR A 73 7.86 -18.15 -24.18
N ARG A 74 8.89 -17.85 -23.39
CA ARG A 74 10.30 -17.97 -23.84
C ARG A 74 10.69 -19.41 -24.17
N GLU A 75 10.10 -20.38 -23.48
CA GLU A 75 10.42 -21.80 -23.64
C GLU A 75 9.56 -22.50 -24.71
N GLY A 76 8.29 -22.11 -24.86
CA GLY A 76 7.31 -22.77 -25.73
C GLY A 76 6.92 -22.00 -27.00
N GLY A 77 7.26 -20.71 -27.11
CA GLY A 77 7.03 -19.88 -28.31
C GLY A 77 5.60 -19.38 -28.52
N THR A 78 4.63 -19.83 -27.73
CA THR A 78 3.22 -19.39 -27.80
C THR A 78 2.89 -18.46 -26.63
N LEU A 79 2.41 -17.24 -26.96
CA LEU A 79 1.83 -16.34 -25.97
C LEU A 79 0.43 -16.84 -25.59
N PRO A 80 0.03 -16.80 -24.31
CA PRO A 80 -1.34 -17.11 -23.91
C PRO A 80 -2.35 -15.98 -24.21
N ALA A 81 -1.89 -14.87 -24.79
CA ALA A 81 -2.69 -13.69 -25.10
C ALA A 81 -2.15 -12.99 -26.35
N ASP A 82 -2.98 -12.16 -26.99
CA ASP A 82 -2.58 -11.38 -28.15
C ASP A 82 -1.44 -10.39 -27.84
N GLU A 83 -0.67 -10.00 -28.86
CA GLU A 83 0.47 -9.07 -28.73
C GLU A 83 0.06 -7.73 -28.11
N GLU A 84 -1.13 -7.22 -28.45
CA GLU A 84 -1.70 -5.98 -27.89
C GLU A 84 -1.96 -6.08 -26.37
N VAL A 85 -2.44 -7.24 -25.90
CA VAL A 85 -2.66 -7.49 -24.47
C VAL A 85 -1.32 -7.52 -23.74
N TRP A 86 -0.30 -8.11 -24.35
CA TRP A 86 1.05 -8.15 -23.78
C TRP A 86 1.72 -6.78 -23.68
N ASP A 87 1.50 -5.90 -24.65
CA ASP A 87 2.02 -4.54 -24.60
C ASP A 87 1.31 -3.69 -23.53
N ALA A 88 -0.02 -3.85 -23.39
CA ALA A 88 -0.75 -3.23 -22.29
C ALA A 88 -0.23 -3.70 -20.91
N VAL A 89 0.00 -5.00 -20.74
CA VAL A 89 0.54 -5.56 -19.49
C VAL A 89 1.95 -5.04 -19.19
N LYS A 90 2.81 -4.83 -20.20
CA LYS A 90 4.15 -4.24 -20.00
C LYS A 90 4.09 -2.79 -19.54
N GLU A 91 3.19 -1.98 -20.10
CA GLU A 91 3.02 -0.60 -19.67
C GLU A 91 2.48 -0.53 -18.23
N ILE A 92 1.45 -1.33 -17.90
CA ILE A 92 0.95 -1.43 -16.52
C ILE A 92 2.08 -1.86 -15.57
N ARG A 93 2.93 -2.80 -15.99
CA ARG A 93 4.10 -3.21 -15.19
C ARG A 93 5.09 -2.08 -14.97
N ARG A 94 5.31 -1.22 -15.96
CA ARG A 94 6.17 -0.04 -15.86
C ARG A 94 5.61 0.97 -14.87
N GLU A 95 4.29 1.14 -14.83
CA GLU A 95 3.60 1.99 -13.85
C GLU A 95 3.72 1.43 -12.43
N ILE A 96 3.51 0.12 -12.24
CA ILE A 96 3.67 -0.55 -10.93
C ILE A 96 5.08 -0.30 -10.35
N SER A 97 6.12 -0.36 -11.19
CA SER A 97 7.50 -0.13 -10.74
C SER A 97 7.74 1.28 -10.20
N GLN A 98 6.93 2.29 -10.57
CA GLN A 98 7.05 3.64 -10.04
C GLN A 98 6.64 3.68 -8.56
N TYR A 99 5.58 2.95 -8.18
CA TYR A 99 5.08 2.85 -6.79
C TYR A 99 5.98 2.02 -5.86
N GLN A 100 6.80 1.11 -6.41
CA GLN A 100 7.70 0.26 -5.61
C GLN A 100 8.98 0.98 -5.15
N SER A 101 9.28 2.17 -5.66
CA SER A 101 10.54 2.87 -5.42
C SER A 101 10.57 3.75 -4.15
N SER A 102 9.52 3.75 -3.32
CA SER A 102 9.48 4.61 -2.14
C SER A 102 10.52 4.17 -1.08
N LYS A 103 11.50 5.05 -0.82
CA LYS A 103 12.58 4.92 0.17
C LYS A 103 12.11 4.94 1.64
N GLU A 104 10.80 4.91 1.88
CA GLU A 104 10.16 5.29 3.15
C GLU A 104 10.50 4.38 4.33
N ASP A 105 10.80 3.09 4.12
CA ASP A 105 11.04 2.16 5.24
C ASP A 105 12.23 2.55 6.12
N SER A 106 13.27 3.14 5.52
CA SER A 106 14.46 3.58 6.27
C SER A 106 14.18 4.82 7.12
N THR A 107 13.33 5.73 6.64
CA THR A 107 12.94 6.96 7.33
C THR A 107 12.03 6.65 8.50
N VAL A 108 11.05 5.75 8.35
CA VAL A 108 10.12 5.36 9.42
C VAL A 108 10.84 4.76 10.63
N LYS A 109 11.89 3.96 10.40
CA LYS A 109 12.68 3.39 11.50
C LYS A 109 13.43 4.47 12.30
N ALA A 110 13.96 5.48 11.60
CA ALA A 110 14.62 6.61 12.24
C ALA A 110 13.63 7.47 13.04
N MET A 111 12.50 7.84 12.45
CA MET A 111 11.44 8.60 13.12
C MET A 111 10.93 7.89 14.39
N ARG A 112 10.74 6.57 14.35
CA ARG A 112 10.33 5.81 15.55
C ARG A 112 11.37 5.83 16.67
N ALA A 113 12.65 5.81 16.32
CA ALA A 113 13.73 5.93 17.30
C ALA A 113 13.78 7.35 17.89
N GLU A 114 13.55 8.35 17.05
CA GLU A 114 13.47 9.77 17.45
C GLU A 114 12.29 10.01 18.40
N ALA A 115 11.08 9.54 18.06
CA ALA A 115 9.91 9.63 18.92
C ALA A 115 10.18 9.02 20.32
N LYS A 116 10.90 7.90 20.38
CA LYS A 116 11.28 7.28 21.64
C LYS A 116 12.24 8.18 22.44
N THR A 117 13.26 8.74 21.79
CA THR A 117 14.21 9.64 22.48
C THR A 117 13.54 10.93 22.96
N THR A 118 12.58 11.46 22.20
CA THR A 118 11.79 12.64 22.56
C THR A 118 10.92 12.34 23.78
N ALA A 119 10.24 11.19 23.80
CA ALA A 119 9.47 10.74 24.97
C ALA A 119 10.36 10.51 26.21
N ASP A 120 11.54 9.91 26.04
CA ASP A 120 12.51 9.67 27.11
C ASP A 120 13.06 10.99 27.69
N SER A 121 13.06 12.07 26.90
CA SER A 121 13.44 13.43 27.34
C SER A 121 12.33 14.19 28.08
N GLY A 122 11.13 13.60 28.18
CA GLY A 122 9.96 14.19 28.82
C GLY A 122 9.12 15.08 27.89
N ASP A 123 9.46 15.13 26.60
CA ASP A 123 8.68 15.80 25.57
C ASP A 123 7.69 14.79 24.94
N TYR A 124 6.54 14.65 25.58
CA TYR A 124 5.51 13.72 25.14
C TYR A 124 4.76 14.22 23.89
N ASP A 125 4.57 15.54 23.78
CA ASP A 125 3.90 16.17 22.63
C ASP A 125 4.71 16.00 21.35
N GLY A 126 6.02 16.29 21.41
CA GLY A 126 6.92 16.08 20.29
C GLY A 126 7.03 14.60 19.90
N ALA A 127 6.97 13.69 20.88
CA ALA A 127 6.97 12.25 20.60
C ALA A 127 5.68 11.80 19.88
N LEU A 128 4.51 12.30 20.30
CA LEU A 128 3.23 12.01 19.64
C LEU A 128 3.16 12.59 18.23
N GLU A 129 3.71 13.79 18.02
CA GLU A 129 3.80 14.41 16.69
C GLU A 129 4.61 13.52 15.74
N ILE A 130 5.81 13.09 16.13
CA ILE A 130 6.65 12.20 15.33
C ILE A 130 5.97 10.84 15.09
N MET A 131 5.26 10.29 16.08
CA MET A 131 4.48 9.07 15.88
C MET A 131 3.32 9.28 14.89
N GLY A 132 2.66 10.43 14.92
CA GLY A 132 1.64 10.83 13.95
C GLY A 132 2.19 10.90 12.52
N GLU A 133 3.36 11.51 12.33
CA GLU A 133 4.05 11.55 11.03
C GLU A 133 4.38 10.14 10.50
N VAL A 134 4.77 9.22 11.40
CA VAL A 134 4.99 7.82 11.05
C VAL A 134 3.71 7.15 10.57
N VAL A 135 2.57 7.40 11.23
CA VAL A 135 1.27 6.89 10.77
C VAL A 135 0.93 7.45 9.38
N GLN A 136 1.14 8.75 9.15
CA GLN A 136 0.87 9.38 7.85
C GLN A 136 1.75 8.81 6.73
N SER A 137 3.05 8.61 6.96
CA SER A 137 3.92 7.97 5.96
C SER A 137 3.48 6.53 5.67
N LYS A 138 3.05 5.78 6.69
CA LYS A 138 2.49 4.43 6.48
C LYS A 138 1.18 4.45 5.70
N GLN A 139 0.32 5.44 5.93
CA GLN A 139 -0.91 5.64 5.18
C GLN A 139 -0.64 5.94 3.71
N ALA A 140 0.26 6.87 3.41
CA ALA A 140 0.68 7.18 2.03
C ALA A 140 1.27 5.95 1.33
N ARG A 141 2.04 5.13 2.06
CA ARG A 141 2.54 3.86 1.55
C ARG A 141 1.43 2.84 1.29
N LEU A 142 0.42 2.74 2.16
CA LEU A 142 -0.73 1.88 1.94
C LEU A 142 -1.45 2.28 0.65
N GLU A 143 -1.68 3.58 0.42
CA GLU A 143 -2.29 4.09 -0.81
C GLU A 143 -1.49 3.72 -2.05
N ASN A 144 -0.15 3.87 -2.01
CA ASN A 144 0.73 3.43 -3.11
C ASN A 144 0.64 1.91 -3.37
N VAL A 145 0.56 1.10 -2.31
CA VAL A 145 0.44 -0.36 -2.43
C VAL A 145 -0.95 -0.77 -2.95
N GLN A 146 -2.01 -0.06 -2.56
CA GLN A 146 -3.36 -0.24 -3.08
C GLN A 146 -3.43 0.11 -4.57
N ALA A 147 -2.84 1.24 -4.98
CA ALA A 147 -2.73 1.62 -6.39
C ALA A 147 -1.98 0.55 -7.21
N ALA A 148 -0.84 0.08 -6.69
CA ALA A 148 -0.11 -1.02 -7.32
C ALA A 148 -0.94 -2.33 -7.38
N ASN A 149 -1.72 -2.64 -6.33
CA ASN A 149 -2.58 -3.83 -6.32
C ASN A 149 -3.71 -3.74 -7.35
N ALA A 150 -4.32 -2.58 -7.55
CA ALA A 150 -5.32 -2.36 -8.59
C ALA A 150 -4.74 -2.65 -9.99
N LEU A 151 -3.54 -2.14 -10.27
CA LEU A 151 -2.82 -2.41 -11.52
C LEU A 151 -2.45 -3.89 -11.68
N TRP A 152 -2.10 -4.58 -10.59
CA TRP A 152 -1.86 -6.02 -10.62
C TRP A 152 -3.11 -6.83 -10.96
N LEU A 153 -4.25 -6.48 -10.37
CA LEU A 153 -5.53 -7.11 -10.69
C LEU A 153 -5.96 -6.86 -12.13
N GLU A 154 -5.60 -5.70 -12.70
CA GLU A 154 -5.82 -5.42 -14.12
C GLU A 154 -4.98 -6.35 -15.00
N ILE A 155 -3.68 -6.54 -14.67
CA ILE A 155 -2.83 -7.53 -15.36
C ILE A 155 -3.43 -8.94 -15.25
N GLU A 156 -3.88 -9.34 -14.06
CA GLU A 156 -4.49 -10.65 -13.85
C GLU A 156 -5.74 -10.81 -14.72
N GLY A 157 -6.63 -9.81 -14.73
CA GLY A 157 -7.85 -9.83 -15.54
C GLY A 157 -7.58 -9.87 -17.05
N LEU A 158 -6.55 -9.17 -17.52
CA LEU A 158 -6.13 -9.22 -18.93
C LEU A 158 -5.62 -10.62 -19.32
N LEU A 159 -4.83 -11.25 -18.45
CA LEU A 159 -4.26 -12.57 -18.69
C LEU A 159 -5.26 -13.73 -18.48
N SER A 160 -6.24 -13.55 -17.60
CA SER A 160 -7.26 -14.57 -17.32
C SER A 160 -8.41 -14.56 -18.34
N ASN A 161 -8.67 -13.43 -19.00
CA ASN A 161 -9.73 -13.34 -20.03
C ASN A 161 -9.31 -13.91 -21.39
N THR A 162 -8.03 -14.25 -21.57
CA THR A 162 -7.48 -14.80 -22.83
C THR A 162 -7.20 -16.30 -22.76
N LEU A 163 -7.25 -16.90 -21.56
CA LEU A 163 -7.16 -18.35 -21.32
C LEU A 163 -8.55 -18.99 -21.26
#